data_AF-A0A6L4A249-F1
#
_entry.id   AF-A0A6L4A249-F1
#
_cell.length_a   1.000
_cell.length_b   1.000
_cell.length_c   1.000
_cell.angle_alpha   90.00
_cell.angle_beta   90.00
_cell.angle_gamma   90.00
#
_symmetry.space_group_name_H-M   'P 1'
#
loop_
_entity.id
_entity.type
_entity.pdbx_description
1 polymer ?
#
loop_
_entity_poly.entity_id
_entity_poly.type
_entity_poly.pdbx_seq_one_letter_code
_entity_poly.pdbx_strand_id
1 'polypeptide(L)'
;MVVRRQRVKIGFVATRLAGVDGVSLESRKMVRVLESMGHECFYLAGELDPDGPSGRVEPEFSFNELLVKAMHDQAFFYTTKPSGALFDLIFDDADL
;
A
#
# COMPACT_ATOMS: atom_id res chain seq x y z
N MET A 1 11.78 5.38 -36.28
CA MET A 1 10.79 5.72 -35.24
C MET A 1 11.53 5.84 -33.91
N VAL A 2 11.70 7.06 -33.38
CA VAL A 2 12.37 7.27 -32.09
C VAL A 2 11.28 7.22 -31.02
N VAL A 3 11.25 6.17 -30.21
CA VAL A 3 10.41 6.13 -29.01
C VAL A 3 11.03 7.10 -28.00
N ARG A 4 10.40 8.26 -27.79
CA ARG A 4 10.81 9.16 -26.70
C ARG A 4 10.48 8.49 -25.37
N ARG A 5 11.50 8.05 -24.63
CA ARG A 5 11.33 7.68 -23.21
C ARG A 5 11.10 8.94 -22.40
N GLN A 6 9.87 9.15 -21.94
CA GLN A 6 9.54 10.26 -21.05
C GLN A 6 9.76 9.82 -19.60
N ARG A 7 10.55 10.60 -18.85
CA ARG A 7 10.64 10.48 -17.40
C ARG A 7 9.25 10.82 -16.81
N VAL A 8 8.80 9.99 -15.88
CA VAL A 8 7.54 10.19 -15.14
C VAL A 8 7.75 9.88 -13.66
N LYS A 9 6.82 10.35 -12.82
CA LYS A 9 6.75 10.06 -11.39
C LYS A 9 5.79 8.91 -11.15
N ILE A 10 6.21 7.90 -10.39
CA ILE A 10 5.47 6.64 -10.18
C ILE A 10 5.30 6.43 -8.68
N GLY A 11 4.06 6.29 -8.22
CA GLY A 11 3.74 5.97 -6.84
C GLY A 11 3.53 4.46 -6.65
N PHE A 12 4.19 3.88 -5.67
CA PHE A 12 3.87 2.56 -5.15
C PHE A 12 3.02 2.72 -3.90
N VAL A 13 1.86 2.09 -3.92
CA VAL A 13 0.83 2.25 -2.90
C VAL A 13 0.50 0.86 -2.34
N ALA A 14 0.69 0.67 -1.04
CA ALA A 14 0.38 -0.60 -0.37
C ALA A 14 0.09 -0.38 1.11
N THR A 15 -0.44 -1.38 1.79
CA THR A 15 -0.64 -1.30 3.25
C THR A 15 0.68 -1.26 4.01
N ARG A 16 1.72 -1.94 3.49
CA ARG A 16 3.07 -1.98 4.05
C ARG A 16 4.09 -2.22 2.93
N LEU A 17 5.19 -1.46 2.94
CA LEU A 17 6.36 -1.64 2.07
C LEU A 17 7.63 -1.66 2.94
N ALA A 18 7.71 -2.66 3.81
CA ALA A 18 8.80 -2.81 4.78
C ALA A 18 9.19 -4.29 4.98
N GLY A 19 10.45 -4.57 5.31
CA GLY A 19 10.91 -5.91 5.63
C GLY A 19 11.05 -6.85 4.42
N VAL A 20 10.86 -8.16 4.64
CA VAL A 20 11.26 -9.23 3.69
C VAL A 20 10.11 -10.08 3.16
N ASP A 21 8.88 -9.59 3.26
CA ASP A 21 7.74 -10.25 2.63
C ASP A 21 7.80 -10.12 1.10
N GLY A 22 6.99 -10.93 0.42
CA GLY A 22 6.95 -10.98 -1.04
C GLY A 22 6.60 -9.64 -1.68
N VAL A 23 5.65 -8.88 -1.13
CA VAL A 23 5.22 -7.59 -1.71
C VAL A 23 6.32 -6.56 -1.60
N SER A 24 6.96 -6.44 -0.43
CA SER A 24 8.06 -5.50 -0.20
C SER A 24 9.29 -5.80 -1.05
N LEU A 25 9.62 -7.09 -1.24
CA LEU A 25 10.74 -7.51 -2.07
C LEU A 25 10.48 -7.28 -3.56
N GLU A 26 9.30 -7.62 -4.07
CA GLU A 26 8.95 -7.40 -5.48
C GLU A 26 8.80 -5.92 -5.81
N SER A 27 8.22 -5.12 -4.91
CA SER A 27 8.12 -3.66 -5.07
C SER A 27 9.51 -3.03 -5.20
N ARG A 28 10.48 -3.43 -4.36
CA ARG A 28 11.88 -2.98 -4.49
C ARG A 28 12.51 -3.35 -5.82
N LYS A 29 12.25 -4.54 -6.35
CA LYS A 29 12.76 -4.94 -7.68
C LYS A 29 12.17 -4.07 -8.78
N MET A 30 10.86 -3.81 -8.73
CA MET A 30 10.19 -2.95 -9.71
C MET A 30 10.72 -1.51 -9.67
N VAL A 31 10.87 -0.93 -8.48
CA VAL A 31 11.50 0.40 -8.29
C VAL A 31 12.87 0.45 -8.95
N ARG A 32 13.74 -0.51 -8.66
CA ARG A 32 15.10 -0.56 -9.25
C ARG A 32 15.06 -0.57 -10.77
N VAL A 33 14.15 -1.35 -11.37
CA VAL A 33 13.99 -1.39 -12.83
C VAL A 33 13.50 -0.04 -13.36
N LEU A 34 12.48 0.56 -12.76
CA LEU A 34 11.90 1.83 -13.21
C LEU A 34 12.87 3.01 -13.06
N GLU A 35 13.61 3.07 -11.96
CA GLU A 35 14.66 4.07 -11.75
C GLU A 35 15.81 3.88 -12.75
N SER A 36 16.19 2.64 -13.07
CA SER A 36 17.19 2.35 -14.10
C SER A 36 16.74 2.78 -15.51
N MET A 37 15.42 2.87 -15.73
CA MET A 37 14.82 3.39 -16.95
C MET A 37 14.69 4.92 -16.95
N GLY A 38 15.08 5.59 -15.86
CA GLY A 38 15.08 7.05 -15.72
C GLY A 38 13.82 7.65 -15.10
N HIS A 39 12.90 6.82 -14.58
CA HIS A 39 11.72 7.28 -13.84
C HIS A 39 12.07 7.64 -12.38
N GLU A 40 11.14 8.30 -11.71
CA GLU A 40 11.25 8.65 -10.29
C GLU A 40 10.16 7.93 -9.51
N CYS A 41 10.53 7.17 -8.49
CA CYS A 41 9.59 6.36 -7.71
C CYS A 41 9.35 6.98 -6.33
N PHE A 42 8.13 6.86 -5.84
CA PHE A 42 7.70 7.32 -4.52
C PHE A 42 6.88 6.26 -3.82
N TYR A 43 6.94 6.21 -2.50
CA TYR A 43 6.16 5.27 -1.69
C TYR A 43 5.03 5.95 -0.92
N LEU A 44 3.92 5.23 -0.76
CA LEU A 44 2.81 5.55 0.13
C LEU A 44 2.34 4.27 0.82
N ALA A 45 2.53 4.16 2.14
CA ALA A 45 2.07 2.98 2.89
C ALA A 45 1.88 3.26 4.37
N GLY A 46 1.29 2.31 5.10
CA GLY A 46 1.18 2.37 6.56
C GLY A 46 2.50 2.17 7.30
N GLU A 47 3.50 1.63 6.60
CA GLU A 47 4.86 1.44 7.10
C GLU A 47 5.82 1.30 5.91
N LEU A 48 6.98 1.97 5.99
CA LEU A 48 7.99 2.02 4.94
C LEU A 48 9.37 1.61 5.49
N ASP A 49 10.13 0.85 4.68
CA ASP A 49 11.55 0.62 4.95
C ASP A 49 12.32 1.95 4.89
N PRO A 50 13.28 2.18 5.82
CA PRO A 50 14.11 3.38 5.80
C PRO A 50 15.02 3.48 4.57
N ASP A 51 15.34 2.33 3.95
CA ASP A 51 16.17 2.23 2.76
C ASP A 51 15.37 2.28 1.44
N GLY A 52 14.06 2.56 1.51
CA GLY A 52 13.18 2.69 0.35
C GLY A 52 13.30 4.06 -0.36
N PRO A 53 12.63 4.24 -1.52
CA PRO A 53 12.40 5.55 -2.10
C PRO A 53 11.73 6.51 -1.12
N SER A 54 11.88 7.81 -1.38
CA SER A 54 11.15 8.84 -0.64
C SER A 54 9.64 8.58 -0.71
N GLY A 55 8.96 8.79 0.41
CA GLY A 55 7.55 8.47 0.50
C GLY A 55 6.88 9.08 1.71
N ARG A 56 5.59 8.81 1.83
CA ARG A 56 4.76 9.21 2.96
C ARG A 56 4.24 7.97 3.67
N VAL A 57 4.30 8.01 4.99
CA VAL A 57 3.62 7.02 5.83
C VAL A 57 2.20 7.53 6.11
N GLU A 58 1.19 6.71 5.82
CA GLU A 58 -0.22 7.00 6.17
C GLU A 58 -0.75 5.92 7.12
N PRO A 59 -0.96 6.23 8.41
CA PRO A 59 -1.34 5.24 9.41
C PRO A 59 -2.58 4.41 9.04
N GLU A 60 -3.56 5.01 8.37
CA GLU A 60 -4.80 4.37 7.91
C GLU A 60 -4.56 3.20 6.94
N PHE A 61 -3.40 3.16 6.29
CA PHE A 61 -3.05 2.06 5.38
C PHE A 61 -2.55 0.84 6.15
N SER A 62 -2.25 0.98 7.45
CA SER A 62 -1.76 -0.11 8.28
C SER A 62 -2.90 -0.99 8.79
N PHE A 63 -2.79 -2.30 8.61
CA PHE A 63 -3.69 -3.27 9.26
C PHE A 63 -3.62 -3.26 10.80
N ASN A 64 -2.63 -2.57 11.38
CA ASN A 64 -2.51 -2.40 12.82
C ASN A 64 -3.18 -1.12 13.34
N GLU A 65 -3.73 -0.29 12.46
CA GLU A 65 -4.61 0.80 12.87
C GLU A 65 -5.86 0.21 13.57
N LEU A 66 -6.31 0.84 14.65
CA LEU A 66 -7.30 0.27 15.56
C LEU A 66 -8.63 -0.07 14.89
N LEU A 67 -9.17 0.86 14.08
CA LEU A 67 -10.43 0.69 13.37
C LEU A 67 -10.27 -0.31 12.22
N VAL A 68 -9.22 -0.17 11.41
CA VAL A 68 -8.91 -1.11 10.32
C VAL A 68 -8.78 -2.54 10.85
N LYS A 69 -8.05 -2.71 11.95
CA LYS A 69 -7.87 -4.00 12.60
C LYS A 69 -9.18 -4.57 13.14
N ALA A 70 -10.00 -3.74 13.77
CA ALA A 70 -11.30 -4.18 14.30
C ALA A 70 -12.21 -4.69 13.18
N MET A 71 -12.29 -3.95 12.07
CA MET A 71 -13.05 -4.36 10.89
C MET A 71 -12.49 -5.64 10.25
N HIS A 72 -11.16 -5.74 10.12
CA HIS A 72 -10.50 -6.95 9.62
C HIS A 72 -10.81 -8.18 10.48
N ASP A 73 -10.67 -8.08 11.80
CA ASP A 73 -10.91 -9.21 12.70
C ASP A 73 -12.38 -9.62 12.70
N GLN A 74 -13.30 -8.64 12.63
CA GLN A 74 -14.72 -8.91 12.48
C GLN A 74 -15.03 -9.62 11.16
N ALA A 75 -14.37 -9.25 10.07
CA ALA A 75 -14.58 -9.86 8.76
C ALA A 75 -14.05 -11.30 8.66
N PHE A 76 -12.89 -11.58 9.26
CA PHE A 76 -12.15 -12.83 8.99
C PHE A 76 -12.00 -13.77 10.19
N PHE A 77 -12.14 -13.31 11.43
CA PHE A 77 -11.85 -14.13 12.62
C PHE A 77 -13.05 -14.34 13.54
N TYR A 78 -13.96 -13.38 13.65
CA TYR A 78 -15.07 -13.48 14.62
C TYR A 78 -16.37 -14.05 14.04
N THR A 79 -16.48 -14.15 12.71
CA THR A 79 -17.67 -14.70 12.05
C THR A 79 -17.29 -15.43 10.77
N THR A 80 -18.11 -16.40 10.37
CA THR A 80 -18.06 -17.03 9.04
C THR A 80 -18.99 -16.32 8.05
N LYS A 81 -19.83 -15.39 8.53
CA LYS A 81 -20.74 -14.58 7.71
C LYS A 81 -20.79 -13.14 8.23
N PRO A 82 -19.98 -12.23 7.64
CA PRO A 82 -20.03 -10.80 7.98
C PRO A 82 -21.42 -10.19 7.77
N SER A 83 -21.78 -9.23 8.61
CA SER A 83 -23.08 -8.54 8.53
C SER A 83 -23.04 -7.42 7.48
N GLY A 84 -24.23 -7.04 6.97
CA GLY A 84 -24.37 -5.85 6.10
C GLY A 84 -23.81 -4.60 6.74
N ALA A 85 -24.09 -4.39 8.03
CA ALA A 85 -23.60 -3.25 8.81
C ALA A 85 -22.06 -3.13 8.85
N LEU A 86 -21.32 -4.24 8.77
CA LEU A 86 -19.85 -4.17 8.68
C LEU A 86 -19.43 -3.60 7.32
N PHE A 87 -20.10 -3.99 6.24
CA PHE A 87 -19.80 -3.45 4.91
C PHE A 87 -20.19 -1.99 4.80
N ASP A 88 -21.31 -1.59 5.41
CA ASP A 88 -21.73 -0.17 5.48
C ASP A 88 -20.66 0.64 6.22
N LEU A 89 -20.15 0.14 7.37
CA LEU A 89 -19.08 0.79 8.11
C LEU A 89 -17.78 0.93 7.30
N ILE A 90 -17.35 -0.13 6.61
CA ILE A 90 -16.15 -0.10 5.76
C ILE A 90 -16.32 0.94 4.64
N PHE A 91 -17.51 1.00 4.05
CA PHE A 91 -17.80 1.94 2.96
C PHE A 91 -17.81 3.39 3.46
N ASP A 92 -18.49 3.65 4.57
CA ASP A 92 -18.57 4.99 5.16
C ASP A 92 -17.20 5.50 5.61
N ASP A 93 -16.35 4.63 6.17
CA ASP A 93 -14.99 5.01 6.60
C ASP A 93 -14.05 5.30 5.42
N ALA A 94 -14.17 4.55 4.32
CA ALA A 94 -13.30 4.71 3.15
C ALA A 94 -13.58 5.97 2.31
N ASP A 95 -14.77 6.56 2.45
CA ASP A 95 -15.22 7.74 1.68
C ASP A 95 -15.07 9.08 2.46
N LEU A 96 -14.53 9.07 3.69
CA LEU A 96 -14.27 10.27 4.51
C LEU A 96 -12.95 10.98 4.16
#